data_AF-A0AAF0EP77-F1
#
_entry.id   AF-A0AAF0EP77-F1
#
_cell.length_a   1.000
_cell.length_b   1.000
_cell.length_c   1.000
_cell.angle_alpha   90.00
_cell.angle_beta   90.00
_cell.angle_gamma   90.00
#
_symmetry.space_group_name_H-M   'P 1'
#
loop_
_entity.id
_entity.type
_entity.pdbx_description
1 polymer ?
#
loop_
_entity_poly.entity_id
_entity_poly.type
_entity_poly.pdbx_seq_one_letter_code
_entity_poly.pdbx_strand_id
1 'polypeptide(L)'
;MWTEPSPSNPGPANVADNHIPSSPTAWPRSPTLHVSGHSSTVDVGLTQVPLIHSNSPSPEPLTKRRRAPDTAKKASNKEERVQALSERQRWREANRTRHRKSDTMRDLIVQWDTSLFAPGTGLLCKVHDTIHERLSAEMVTVEPRDISLTERLQSHRFGIVRFKRKVRSRYDPVQKWWEPLDEETCVSESTIVMVAQGEQVLAAVEDGSLADRIHANTSGHDQSQRLLLVIGLEAHLRHLRNQANRAFAAGVRQHIQGQGPVASVTIPSDLASEKVERALLLLQIQHRCHVVRAATPEEAVEWLYAISSDVSFRPYKLLQSAPMARRSTKTSADSKEIYRAMLEEIVRRKD
;
A
#
# COMPACT_ATOMS: atom_id res chain seq x y z
N MET A 1 -51.33 23.79 7.47
CA MET A 1 -50.87 25.10 7.97
C MET A 1 -49.73 24.82 8.95
N TRP A 2 -48.53 24.61 8.42
CA TRP A 2 -47.30 24.33 9.18
C TRP A 2 -46.19 25.13 8.48
N THR A 3 -45.61 26.08 9.20
CA THR A 3 -44.61 27.04 8.74
C THR A 3 -43.20 26.46 8.87
N GLU A 4 -42.43 26.52 7.79
CA GLU A 4 -40.98 26.27 7.77
C GLU A 4 -40.21 27.38 8.51
N PRO A 5 -39.09 27.07 9.19
CA PRO A 5 -38.11 28.08 9.59
C PRO A 5 -36.95 28.16 8.58
N SER A 6 -36.65 29.40 8.16
CA SER A 6 -35.50 29.75 7.33
C SER A 6 -34.17 29.58 8.07
N PRO A 7 -33.06 29.27 7.37
CA PRO A 7 -31.74 29.15 7.99
C PRO A 7 -31.04 30.51 8.15
N SER A 8 -30.52 30.77 9.35
CA SER A 8 -29.68 31.92 9.70
C SER A 8 -28.23 31.71 9.27
N ASN A 9 -27.67 32.70 8.58
CA ASN A 9 -26.27 32.82 8.18
C ASN A 9 -25.36 33.13 9.39
N PRO A 10 -24.23 32.44 9.62
CA PRO A 10 -23.21 32.90 10.55
C PRO A 10 -22.18 33.80 9.83
N GLY A 11 -22.02 35.02 10.35
CA GLY A 11 -20.95 35.95 9.96
C GLY A 11 -19.55 35.53 10.44
N PRO A 12 -18.50 36.23 9.98
CA PRO A 12 -17.12 35.80 10.16
C PRO A 12 -16.63 36.02 11.60
N ALA A 13 -16.11 34.96 12.20
CA ALA A 13 -15.49 34.99 13.53
C ALA A 13 -14.09 35.61 13.47
N ASN A 14 -13.82 36.41 14.51
CA ASN A 14 -12.61 37.18 14.78
C ASN A 14 -11.31 36.38 14.67
N VAL A 15 -10.34 37.00 14.00
CA VAL A 15 -8.91 36.69 14.06
C VAL A 15 -8.40 37.04 15.45
N ALA A 16 -7.96 36.04 16.20
CA ALA A 16 -7.27 36.24 17.47
C ALA A 16 -5.76 36.24 17.24
N ASP A 17 -5.12 37.28 17.77
CA ASP A 17 -3.69 37.53 17.82
C ASP A 17 -2.89 36.36 18.39
N ASN A 18 -1.92 35.86 17.63
CA ASN A 18 -0.87 34.99 18.14
C ASN A 18 0.45 35.77 18.23
N HIS A 19 0.83 36.09 19.46
CA HIS A 19 2.13 36.61 19.84
C HIS A 19 3.27 35.67 19.39
N ILE A 20 4.24 36.26 18.69
CA ILE A 20 5.50 35.62 18.30
C ILE A 20 6.52 35.88 19.43
N PRO A 21 7.09 34.86 20.09
CA PRO A 21 8.30 35.05 20.88
C PRO A 21 9.53 35.07 19.96
N SER A 22 10.16 36.24 19.89
CA SER A 22 11.42 36.50 19.22
C SER A 22 12.63 36.13 20.09
N SER A 23 13.31 35.03 19.78
CA SER A 23 14.75 34.86 20.06
C SER A 23 15.34 33.68 19.29
N PRO A 24 16.51 33.84 18.63
CA PRO A 24 17.11 32.82 17.79
C PRO A 24 17.89 31.79 18.62
N THR A 25 17.42 30.55 18.67
CA THR A 25 18.20 29.44 19.22
C THR A 25 19.31 29.06 18.24
N ALA A 26 20.55 29.15 18.69
CA ALA A 26 21.74 28.82 17.93
C ALA A 26 21.76 27.34 17.54
N TRP A 27 22.03 27.08 16.25
CA TRP A 27 22.17 25.75 15.68
C TRP A 27 23.49 25.08 16.12
N PRO A 28 23.50 23.77 16.42
CA PRO A 28 24.75 23.04 16.61
C PRO A 28 25.49 22.90 15.27
N ARG A 29 26.76 23.34 15.25
CA ARG A 29 27.66 23.20 14.11
C ARG A 29 27.96 21.73 13.86
N SER A 30 27.73 21.28 12.63
CA SER A 30 28.13 19.96 12.13
C SER A 30 29.66 19.84 12.12
N PRO A 31 30.23 18.66 12.45
CA PRO A 31 31.68 18.49 12.49
C PRO A 31 32.21 18.29 11.07
N THR A 32 32.82 19.33 10.52
CA THR A 32 33.60 19.25 9.28
C THR A 32 34.93 18.55 9.57
N LEU A 33 35.15 17.42 8.89
CA LEU A 33 36.41 16.69 8.84
C LEU A 33 37.53 17.59 8.30
N HIS A 34 38.51 17.93 9.16
CA HIS A 34 39.81 18.43 8.72
C HIS A 34 40.72 17.23 8.40
N VAL A 35 41.09 17.09 7.13
CA VAL A 35 42.18 16.20 6.69
C VAL A 35 43.44 17.06 6.58
N SER A 36 44.33 16.96 7.55
CA SER A 36 45.68 17.51 7.49
C SER A 36 46.63 16.43 6.98
N GLY A 37 47.06 16.56 5.73
CA GLY A 37 48.18 15.79 5.18
C GLY A 37 49.49 16.32 5.76
N HIS A 38 50.33 15.43 6.29
CA HIS A 38 51.73 15.71 6.58
C HIS A 38 52.56 14.71 5.79
N SER A 39 53.23 15.19 4.74
CA SER A 39 54.44 14.57 4.24
C SER A 39 55.60 15.12 5.05
N SER A 40 56.47 14.25 5.53
CA SER A 40 57.80 14.67 5.99
C SER A 40 58.79 13.58 5.63
N THR A 41 59.68 13.98 4.75
CA THR A 41 60.93 13.41 4.28
C THR A 41 61.86 13.04 5.44
N VAL A 42 62.51 11.89 5.30
CA VAL A 42 63.61 11.43 6.16
C VAL A 42 64.92 11.81 5.47
N ASP A 43 65.84 12.49 6.18
CA ASP A 43 67.27 12.26 5.95
C ASP A 43 68.20 12.68 7.11
N VAL A 44 69.18 11.79 7.32
CA VAL A 44 70.53 11.78 7.94
C VAL A 44 70.90 12.67 9.15
N GLY A 45 71.56 12.04 10.15
CA GLY A 45 72.56 12.71 10.99
C GLY A 45 73.13 11.89 12.16
N LEU A 46 74.29 11.25 11.96
CA LEU A 46 75.14 10.60 12.98
C LEU A 46 75.69 11.61 14.01
N THR A 47 75.80 11.24 15.30
CA THR A 47 77.09 11.19 16.06
C THR A 47 76.95 10.85 17.56
N GLN A 48 77.80 9.90 17.97
CA GLN A 48 78.61 9.77 19.21
C GLN A 48 78.01 9.64 20.62
N VAL A 49 78.54 8.60 21.30
CA VAL A 49 78.54 8.26 22.74
C VAL A 49 79.81 8.86 23.38
N PRO A 50 79.85 9.10 24.71
CA PRO A 50 80.63 8.17 25.55
C PRO A 50 80.04 7.84 26.95
N LEU A 51 80.67 6.79 27.53
CA LEU A 51 80.46 6.02 28.77
C LEU A 51 80.35 6.81 30.10
N ILE A 52 79.76 6.18 31.15
CA ILE A 52 80.41 5.68 32.39
C ILE A 52 79.40 4.90 33.28
N HIS A 53 79.93 3.92 34.01
CA HIS A 53 79.31 2.84 34.80
C HIS A 53 78.72 3.27 36.16
N SER A 54 77.70 2.55 36.68
CA SER A 54 77.80 1.66 37.87
C SER A 54 76.47 1.38 38.61
N ASN A 55 76.27 0.09 38.92
CA ASN A 55 75.60 -0.57 40.05
C ASN A 55 74.10 -0.34 40.41
N SER A 56 73.33 -1.42 40.20
CA SER A 56 72.09 -1.91 40.87
C SER A 56 72.03 -1.70 42.40
N PRO A 57 70.85 -1.70 43.09
CA PRO A 57 69.74 -2.64 42.87
C PRO A 57 68.28 -2.11 43.01
N SER A 58 67.38 -2.95 42.47
CA SER A 58 65.90 -3.03 42.54
C SER A 58 65.12 -2.05 43.45
N PRO A 59 63.96 -1.59 42.92
CA PRO A 59 62.74 -1.74 43.71
C PRO A 59 61.59 -2.41 42.92
N GLU A 60 60.95 -3.35 43.61
CA GLU A 60 59.54 -3.78 43.61
C GLU A 60 58.65 -3.69 42.35
N PRO A 61 57.87 -4.74 42.04
CA PRO A 61 56.94 -4.73 40.93
C PRO A 61 55.78 -3.76 41.20
N LEU A 62 55.67 -2.72 40.38
CA LEU A 62 54.52 -1.82 40.35
C LEU A 62 53.23 -2.63 40.19
N THR A 63 52.41 -2.56 41.24
CA THR A 63 51.06 -3.07 41.31
C THR A 63 50.23 -2.65 40.10
N LYS A 64 49.59 -3.64 39.46
CA LYS A 64 48.62 -3.48 38.36
C LYS A 64 47.48 -2.54 38.78
N ARG A 65 47.65 -1.24 38.54
CA ARG A 65 46.62 -0.22 38.73
C ARG A 65 45.57 -0.34 37.62
N ARG A 66 44.50 -1.08 37.93
CA ARG A 66 43.12 -1.03 37.40
C ARG A 66 42.93 -0.40 36.00
N ARG A 67 43.01 -1.21 34.94
CA ARG A 67 42.46 -0.92 33.60
C ARG A 67 40.94 -1.19 33.53
N ALA A 68 40.17 -0.60 34.44
CA ALA A 68 38.71 -0.77 34.50
C ALA A 68 37.85 0.35 33.86
N PRO A 69 38.30 1.62 33.67
CA PRO A 69 37.44 2.65 33.08
C PRO A 69 37.42 2.66 31.55
N ASP A 70 38.27 1.85 30.91
CA ASP A 70 38.51 1.88 29.46
C ASP A 70 37.58 0.93 28.69
N THR A 71 37.03 -0.09 29.36
CA THR A 71 36.07 -1.03 28.76
C THR A 71 34.68 -0.43 28.62
N ALA A 72 34.22 0.32 29.63
CA ALA A 72 32.91 1.00 29.60
C ALA A 72 32.84 2.11 28.53
N LYS A 73 33.91 2.93 28.41
CA LYS A 73 34.00 3.94 27.34
C LYS A 73 34.07 3.32 25.94
N LYS A 74 34.76 2.20 25.79
CA LYS A 74 34.79 1.43 24.53
C LYS A 74 33.47 0.74 24.21
N ALA A 75 32.66 0.38 25.21
CA ALA A 75 31.32 -0.18 25.02
C ALA A 75 30.33 0.91 24.56
N SER A 76 30.26 2.05 25.27
CA SER A 76 29.42 3.21 24.88
C SER A 76 29.70 3.69 23.46
N ASN A 77 30.99 3.86 23.11
CA ASN A 77 31.38 4.32 21.78
C ASN A 77 31.05 3.28 20.66
N LYS A 78 31.05 1.98 20.99
CA LYS A 78 30.59 0.95 20.05
C LYS A 78 29.07 1.01 19.87
N GLU A 79 28.31 1.20 20.93
CA GLU A 79 26.85 1.34 20.91
C GLU A 79 26.42 2.58 20.11
N GLU A 80 27.02 3.74 20.39
CA GLU A 80 26.79 4.98 19.65
C GLU A 80 27.10 4.82 18.16
N ARG A 81 28.20 4.14 17.82
CA ARG A 81 28.55 3.88 16.41
C ARG A 81 27.55 2.94 15.73
N VAL A 82 27.03 1.93 16.44
CA VAL A 82 25.97 1.05 15.91
C VAL A 82 24.67 1.83 15.72
N GLN A 83 24.30 2.69 16.66
CA GLN A 83 23.12 3.54 16.55
C GLN A 83 23.23 4.50 15.37
N ALA A 84 24.35 5.24 15.24
CA ALA A 84 24.58 6.16 14.13
C ALA A 84 24.57 5.45 12.76
N LEU A 85 25.12 4.23 12.67
CA LEU A 85 25.05 3.42 11.45
C LEU A 85 23.62 2.97 11.14
N SER A 86 22.87 2.53 12.16
CA SER A 86 21.48 2.11 12.01
C SER A 86 20.57 3.26 11.59
N GLU A 87 20.77 4.44 12.16
CA GLU A 87 20.03 5.66 11.82
C GLU A 87 20.36 6.09 10.38
N ARG A 88 21.65 6.12 10.02
CA ARG A 88 22.07 6.38 8.64
C ARG A 88 21.44 5.39 7.64
N GLN A 89 21.29 4.13 8.03
CA GLN A 89 20.62 3.13 7.20
C GLN A 89 19.10 3.38 7.10
N ARG A 90 18.43 3.74 8.19
CA ARG A 90 16.99 4.13 8.19
C ARG A 90 16.74 5.31 7.26
N TRP A 91 17.56 6.36 7.33
CA TRP A 91 17.47 7.51 6.44
C TRP A 91 17.69 7.15 4.97
N ARG A 92 18.64 6.27 4.69
CA ARG A 92 18.92 5.80 3.32
C ARG A 92 17.78 4.96 2.77
N GLU A 93 17.19 4.09 3.59
CA GLU A 93 16.05 3.25 3.20
C GLU A 93 14.77 4.06 3.01
N ALA A 94 14.50 5.03 3.89
CA ALA A 94 13.34 5.93 3.76
C ALA A 94 13.37 6.72 2.44
N ASN A 95 14.57 7.15 2.00
CA ASN A 95 14.76 7.90 0.77
C ASN A 95 15.12 7.02 -0.44
N ARG A 96 15.10 5.70 -0.30
CA ARG A 96 15.33 4.77 -1.40
C ARG A 96 14.15 4.83 -2.36
N THR A 97 14.40 5.21 -3.61
CA THR A 97 13.37 5.16 -4.64
C THR A 97 12.97 3.71 -4.91
N ARG A 98 11.67 3.43 -4.84
CA ARG A 98 11.11 2.11 -5.07
C ARG A 98 10.57 2.02 -6.50
N HIS A 99 11.10 1.07 -7.25
CA HIS A 99 10.72 0.84 -8.65
C HIS A 99 10.15 -0.56 -8.88
N ARG A 100 10.45 -1.52 -7.99
CA ARG A 100 9.99 -2.91 -8.10
C ARG A 100 8.76 -3.15 -7.25
N LYS A 101 7.88 -4.02 -7.73
CA LYS A 101 6.67 -4.45 -7.00
C LYS A 101 7.03 -5.09 -5.65
N SER A 102 8.04 -5.95 -5.62
CA SER A 102 8.51 -6.63 -4.40
C SER A 102 9.06 -5.67 -3.33
N ASP A 103 9.50 -4.47 -3.74
CA ASP A 103 9.89 -3.43 -2.79
C ASP A 103 8.66 -2.76 -2.15
N THR A 104 7.53 -2.67 -2.84
CA THR A 104 6.32 -1.98 -2.36
C THR A 104 5.32 -2.92 -1.69
N MET A 105 5.26 -4.17 -2.12
CA MET A 105 4.36 -5.22 -1.61
C MET A 105 4.64 -5.60 -0.15
N ARG A 106 5.92 -5.63 0.26
CA ARG A 106 6.33 -5.97 1.64
C ARG A 106 5.76 -5.06 2.73
N ASP A 107 5.37 -3.85 2.36
CA ASP A 107 4.76 -2.88 3.29
C ASP A 107 3.24 -3.05 3.35
N LEU A 108 2.66 -3.91 2.50
CA LEU A 108 1.22 -4.14 2.42
C LEU A 108 0.78 -5.17 3.46
N ILE A 109 -0.38 -4.91 4.06
CA ILE A 109 -1.13 -5.84 4.90
C ILE A 109 -2.47 -6.07 4.20
N VAL A 110 -2.75 -7.31 3.82
CA VAL A 110 -4.02 -7.72 3.22
C VAL A 110 -4.92 -8.27 4.32
N GLN A 111 -6.09 -7.68 4.48
CA GLN A 111 -7.09 -8.14 5.44
C GLN A 111 -8.28 -8.73 4.69
N TRP A 112 -8.62 -9.99 4.90
CA TRP A 112 -9.76 -10.62 4.24
C TRP A 112 -10.73 -11.26 5.22
N ASP A 113 -12.02 -11.25 4.88
CA ASP A 113 -13.05 -11.90 5.70
C ASP A 113 -12.77 -13.41 5.80
N THR A 114 -12.76 -13.97 7.01
CA THR A 114 -12.47 -15.41 7.24
C THR A 114 -13.42 -16.35 6.52
N SER A 115 -14.67 -15.91 6.28
CA SER A 115 -15.67 -16.67 5.53
C SER A 115 -15.30 -16.91 4.07
N LEU A 116 -14.45 -16.08 3.46
CA LEU A 116 -14.02 -16.26 2.06
C LEU A 116 -13.24 -17.55 1.87
N PHE A 117 -12.51 -17.98 2.89
CA PHE A 117 -11.62 -19.14 2.85
C PHE A 117 -12.05 -20.26 3.80
N ALA A 118 -13.25 -20.14 4.39
CA ALA A 118 -13.78 -21.14 5.31
C ALA A 118 -13.80 -22.54 4.67
N PRO A 119 -13.30 -23.59 5.35
CA PRO A 119 -13.26 -24.94 4.77
C PRO A 119 -14.65 -25.41 4.33
N GLY A 120 -14.74 -25.92 3.10
CA GLY A 120 -15.96 -26.50 2.52
C GLY A 120 -17.08 -25.52 2.15
N THR A 121 -17.04 -24.27 2.62
CA THR A 121 -18.11 -23.27 2.42
C THR A 121 -17.63 -21.97 1.80
N GLY A 122 -16.35 -21.63 1.97
CA GLY A 122 -15.76 -20.40 1.47
C GLY A 122 -15.58 -20.42 -0.04
N LEU A 123 -15.88 -19.30 -0.68
CA LEU A 123 -15.78 -19.11 -2.13
C LEU A 123 -14.37 -19.41 -2.66
N LEU A 124 -13.35 -19.03 -1.91
CA LEU A 124 -11.94 -19.16 -2.28
C LEU A 124 -11.23 -20.27 -1.50
N CYS A 125 -11.97 -21.15 -0.81
CA CYS A 125 -11.35 -22.18 0.05
C CYS A 125 -10.33 -23.06 -0.69
N LYS A 126 -10.61 -23.45 -1.94
CA LYS A 126 -9.74 -24.33 -2.75
C LYS A 126 -8.44 -23.66 -3.19
N VAL A 127 -8.40 -22.33 -3.21
CA VAL A 127 -7.27 -21.54 -3.71
C VAL A 127 -6.58 -20.74 -2.61
N HIS A 128 -6.94 -21.00 -1.34
CA HIS A 128 -6.38 -20.33 -0.16
C HIS A 128 -4.85 -20.43 -0.12
N ASP A 129 -4.33 -21.65 -0.26
CA ASP A 129 -2.89 -21.89 -0.14
C ASP A 129 -2.13 -21.21 -1.29
N THR A 130 -2.68 -21.28 -2.51
CA THR A 130 -2.10 -20.62 -3.70
C THR A 130 -1.97 -19.12 -3.53
N ILE A 131 -3.04 -18.43 -3.07
CA ILE A 131 -2.96 -16.98 -2.87
C ILE A 131 -2.07 -16.61 -1.68
N HIS A 132 -2.12 -17.40 -0.60
CA HIS A 132 -1.32 -17.17 0.59
C HIS A 132 0.18 -17.32 0.29
N GLU A 133 0.58 -18.38 -0.43
CA GLU A 133 1.97 -18.59 -0.85
C GLU A 133 2.47 -17.44 -1.72
N ARG A 134 1.68 -17.04 -2.72
CA ARG A 134 2.07 -15.97 -3.65
C ARG A 134 2.23 -14.60 -2.97
N LEU A 135 1.34 -14.27 -2.03
CA LEU A 135 1.46 -13.05 -1.24
C LEU A 135 2.65 -13.13 -0.26
N SER A 136 2.85 -14.29 0.36
CA SER A 136 3.96 -14.52 1.30
C SER A 136 5.33 -14.46 0.63
N ALA A 137 5.45 -14.95 -0.61
CA ALA A 137 6.68 -14.86 -1.41
C ALA A 137 7.13 -13.40 -1.62
N GLU A 138 6.19 -12.46 -1.62
CA GLU A 138 6.41 -11.02 -1.76
C GLU A 138 6.44 -10.28 -0.41
N MET A 139 6.52 -11.04 0.69
CA MET A 139 6.55 -10.56 2.07
C MET A 139 5.32 -9.74 2.48
N VAL A 140 4.18 -9.94 1.82
CA VAL A 140 2.90 -9.34 2.20
C VAL A 140 2.43 -9.97 3.51
N THR A 141 1.99 -9.15 4.46
CA THR A 141 1.35 -9.66 5.68
C THR A 141 -0.11 -9.92 5.40
N VAL A 142 -0.60 -11.12 5.72
CA VAL A 142 -2.00 -11.49 5.55
C VAL A 142 -2.63 -11.60 6.93
N GLU A 143 -3.72 -10.87 7.15
CA GLU A 143 -4.46 -10.87 8.40
C GLU A 143 -5.88 -11.37 8.15
N PRO A 144 -6.31 -12.47 8.80
CA PRO A 144 -7.71 -12.84 8.79
C PRO A 144 -8.53 -11.76 9.51
N ARG A 145 -9.68 -11.44 8.94
CA ARG A 145 -10.65 -10.52 9.51
C ARG A 145 -11.90 -11.29 9.90
N ASP A 146 -12.17 -11.32 11.19
CA ASP A 146 -13.45 -11.83 11.66
C ASP A 146 -14.55 -10.79 11.42
N ILE A 147 -15.66 -11.30 10.89
CA ILE A 147 -16.83 -10.48 10.60
C ILE A 147 -17.55 -10.22 11.93
N SER A 148 -17.80 -8.95 12.24
CA SER A 148 -18.54 -8.59 13.46
C SER A 148 -19.97 -9.15 13.43
N LEU A 149 -20.58 -9.33 14.61
CA LEU A 149 -21.98 -9.80 14.69
C LEU A 149 -22.93 -8.90 13.89
N THR A 150 -22.74 -7.58 13.95
CA THR A 150 -23.53 -6.61 13.19
C THR A 150 -23.41 -6.81 11.68
N GLU A 151 -22.20 -7.09 11.18
CA GLU A 151 -21.98 -7.39 9.77
C GLU A 151 -22.51 -8.77 9.37
N ARG A 152 -22.49 -9.76 10.28
CA ARG A 152 -23.09 -11.09 10.02
C ARG A 152 -24.61 -11.06 9.89
N LEU A 153 -25.27 -10.12 10.57
CA LEU A 153 -26.72 -9.95 10.52
C LEU A 153 -27.18 -9.20 9.26
N GLN A 154 -26.26 -8.58 8.51
CA GLN A 154 -26.58 -7.98 7.21
C GLN A 154 -26.84 -9.09 6.20
N SER A 155 -28.07 -9.14 5.68
CA SER A 155 -28.51 -10.12 4.70
C SER A 155 -27.55 -10.15 3.49
N HIS A 156 -26.95 -11.31 3.24
CA HIS A 156 -26.23 -11.65 2.02
C HIS A 156 -25.14 -10.65 1.55
N ARG A 157 -24.32 -10.17 2.50
CA ARG A 157 -23.11 -9.38 2.20
C ARG A 157 -22.12 -10.17 1.34
N PHE A 158 -21.42 -9.47 0.44
CA PHE A 158 -20.26 -10.07 -0.24
C PHE A 158 -19.07 -10.18 0.71
N GLY A 159 -18.19 -11.15 0.48
CA GLY A 159 -16.94 -11.24 1.25
C GLY A 159 -16.02 -10.09 0.88
N ILE A 160 -15.25 -9.58 1.85
CA ILE A 160 -14.41 -8.39 1.68
C ILE A 160 -12.92 -8.73 1.76
N VAL A 161 -12.14 -8.07 0.91
CA VAL A 161 -10.70 -7.87 1.06
C VAL A 161 -10.40 -6.37 1.18
N ARG A 162 -9.66 -5.99 2.22
CA ARG A 162 -9.17 -4.64 2.52
C ARG A 162 -7.66 -4.63 2.59
N PHE A 163 -7.09 -3.44 2.52
CA PHE A 163 -5.65 -3.26 2.55
C PHE A 163 -5.28 -2.23 3.62
N LYS A 164 -4.19 -2.50 4.31
CA LYS A 164 -3.46 -1.53 5.14
C LYS A 164 -2.03 -1.49 4.66
N ARG A 165 -1.32 -0.44 5.05
CA ARG A 165 0.10 -0.27 4.77
C ARG A 165 0.87 0.07 6.04
N LYS A 166 2.03 -0.56 6.17
CA LYS A 166 3.09 -0.23 7.12
C LYS A 166 3.80 1.03 6.66
N VAL A 167 3.62 2.11 7.39
CA VAL A 167 4.24 3.40 7.15
C VAL A 167 5.43 3.54 8.09
N ARG A 168 6.63 3.58 7.51
CA ARG A 168 7.92 3.70 8.21
C ARG A 168 8.59 5.05 8.03
N SER A 169 8.05 5.88 7.15
CA SER A 169 8.57 7.21 6.87
C SER A 169 7.44 8.14 6.43
N ARG A 170 7.60 9.43 6.70
CA ARG A 170 6.69 10.50 6.32
C ARG A 170 7.39 11.40 5.30
N TYR A 171 6.68 11.77 4.24
CA TYR A 171 7.20 12.72 3.26
C TYR A 171 7.08 14.14 3.80
N ASP A 172 8.19 14.87 3.81
CA ASP A 172 8.21 16.30 4.06
C ASP A 172 8.12 17.04 2.71
N PRO A 173 7.01 17.75 2.41
CA PRO A 173 6.84 18.44 1.13
C PRO A 173 7.75 19.67 0.99
N VAL A 174 8.21 20.26 2.10
CA VAL A 174 9.09 21.44 2.11
C VAL A 174 10.52 21.01 1.79
N GLN A 175 11.03 20.02 2.54
CA GLN A 175 12.40 19.51 2.37
C GLN A 175 12.53 18.51 1.21
N LYS A 176 11.41 18.03 0.65
CA LYS A 176 11.33 17.08 -0.45
C LYS A 176 12.11 15.78 -0.18
N TRP A 177 12.02 15.29 1.05
CA TRP A 177 12.62 14.02 1.48
C TRP A 177 11.66 13.21 2.35
N TRP A 178 12.00 11.95 2.59
CA TRP A 178 11.33 11.10 3.55
C TRP A 178 12.06 11.11 4.87
N GLU A 179 11.35 11.50 5.92
CA GLU A 179 11.79 11.41 7.30
C GLU A 179 11.37 10.04 7.87
N PRO A 180 12.29 9.21 8.37
CA PRO A 180 11.94 7.97 9.06
C PRO A 180 11.05 8.26 10.28
N LEU A 181 10.01 7.46 10.48
CA LEU A 181 9.22 7.47 11.71
C LEU A 181 9.91 6.63 12.77
N ASP A 182 9.89 7.09 14.02
CA ASP A 182 10.42 6.35 15.17
C ASP A 182 9.74 4.99 15.35
N GLU A 183 8.43 4.96 15.16
CA GLU A 183 7.61 3.76 15.22
C GLU A 183 6.88 3.52 13.90
N GLU A 184 6.77 2.25 13.53
CA GLU A 184 5.99 1.83 12.36
C GLU A 184 4.49 1.98 12.68
N THR A 185 3.77 2.65 11.78
CA THR A 185 2.32 2.84 11.91
C THR A 185 1.59 2.11 10.78
N CYS A 186 0.37 1.65 11.04
CA CYS A 186 -0.46 0.99 10.02
C CYS A 186 -1.60 1.91 9.59
N VAL A 187 -1.66 2.24 8.30
CA VAL A 187 -2.67 3.13 7.72
C VAL A 187 -3.55 2.35 6.73
N SER A 188 -4.86 2.56 6.79
CA SER A 188 -5.81 1.94 5.86
C SER A 188 -5.70 2.53 4.45
N GLU A 189 -5.73 1.66 3.44
CA GLU A 189 -5.75 2.07 2.04
C GLU A 189 -7.17 2.35 1.56
N SER A 190 -7.32 3.26 0.59
CA SER A 190 -8.61 3.65 0.01
C SER A 190 -9.09 2.67 -1.07
N THR A 191 -8.93 1.36 -0.87
CA THR A 191 -9.36 0.32 -1.83
C THR A 191 -10.06 -0.82 -1.10
N ILE A 192 -11.24 -1.20 -1.58
CA ILE A 192 -12.04 -2.31 -1.06
C ILE A 192 -12.41 -3.22 -2.22
N VAL A 193 -12.13 -4.51 -2.07
CA VAL A 193 -12.55 -5.56 -3.00
C VAL A 193 -13.66 -6.37 -2.35
N MET A 194 -14.79 -6.47 -3.03
CA MET A 194 -15.92 -7.32 -2.68
C MET A 194 -15.87 -8.53 -3.60
N VAL A 195 -15.95 -9.74 -3.05
CA VAL A 195 -15.86 -10.99 -3.80
C VAL A 195 -17.21 -11.69 -3.71
N ALA A 196 -17.75 -12.05 -4.88
CA ALA A 196 -19.07 -12.66 -5.02
C ALA A 196 -19.05 -13.79 -6.07
N GLN A 197 -19.92 -14.77 -5.92
CA GLN A 197 -20.25 -15.71 -7.00
C GLN A 197 -21.26 -15.11 -7.97
N GLY A 198 -21.25 -15.60 -9.22
CA GLY A 198 -22.25 -15.25 -10.22
C GLY A 198 -23.70 -15.43 -9.75
N GLU A 199 -23.99 -16.52 -9.04
CA GLU A 199 -25.32 -16.80 -8.47
C GLU A 199 -25.74 -15.75 -7.43
N GLN A 200 -24.81 -15.34 -6.56
CA GLN A 200 -25.08 -14.31 -5.55
C GLN A 200 -25.37 -12.95 -6.20
N VAL A 201 -24.67 -12.63 -7.30
CA VAL A 201 -24.91 -11.40 -8.07
C VAL A 201 -26.27 -11.47 -8.76
N LEU A 202 -26.61 -12.59 -9.40
CA LEU A 202 -27.90 -12.76 -10.04
C LEU A 202 -29.05 -12.61 -9.04
N ALA A 203 -28.97 -13.29 -7.89
CA ALA A 203 -29.97 -13.16 -6.82
C ALA A 203 -30.12 -11.71 -6.34
N ALA A 204 -28.99 -10.99 -6.19
CA ALA A 204 -28.99 -9.58 -5.79
C ALA A 204 -29.55 -8.63 -6.88
N VAL A 205 -29.51 -9.02 -8.14
CA VAL A 205 -30.15 -8.29 -9.25
C VAL A 205 -31.64 -8.56 -9.27
N GLU A 206 -32.05 -9.80 -9.04
CA GLU A 206 -33.46 -10.22 -9.03
C GLU A 206 -34.25 -9.61 -7.86
N ASP A 207 -33.64 -9.53 -6.68
CA ASP A 207 -34.26 -8.91 -5.49
C ASP A 207 -34.05 -7.38 -5.41
N GLY A 208 -33.31 -6.80 -6.35
CA GLY A 208 -33.01 -5.36 -6.41
C GLY A 208 -32.03 -4.86 -5.36
N SER A 209 -31.41 -5.73 -4.56
CA SER A 209 -30.54 -5.36 -3.44
C SER A 209 -29.06 -5.21 -3.78
N LEU A 210 -28.65 -5.37 -5.03
CA LEU A 210 -27.24 -5.31 -5.45
C LEU A 210 -26.54 -4.03 -4.97
N ALA A 211 -27.13 -2.86 -5.18
CA ALA A 211 -26.55 -1.59 -4.76
C ALA A 211 -26.44 -1.50 -3.23
N ASP A 212 -27.49 -1.91 -2.51
CA ASP A 212 -27.53 -1.87 -1.04
C ASP A 212 -26.44 -2.77 -0.43
N ARG A 213 -26.21 -3.94 -1.02
CA ARG A 213 -25.11 -4.83 -0.61
C ARG A 213 -23.75 -4.14 -0.78
N ILE A 214 -23.51 -3.49 -1.93
CA ILE A 214 -22.27 -2.74 -2.17
C ILE A 214 -22.09 -1.60 -1.16
N HIS A 215 -23.17 -0.90 -0.80
CA HIS A 215 -23.14 0.15 0.24
C HIS A 215 -22.88 -0.42 1.63
N ALA A 216 -23.52 -1.53 2.01
CA ALA A 216 -23.30 -2.19 3.29
C ALA A 216 -21.83 -2.61 3.46
N ASN A 217 -21.22 -3.16 2.41
CA ASN A 217 -19.81 -3.55 2.35
C ASN A 217 -18.84 -2.35 2.52
N THR A 218 -19.27 -1.13 2.21
CA THR A 218 -18.42 0.07 2.13
C THR A 218 -18.75 1.13 3.19
N SER A 219 -19.66 0.81 4.11
CA SER A 219 -20.00 1.68 5.24
C SER A 219 -18.75 2.12 6.03
N GLY A 220 -18.65 3.42 6.29
CA GLY A 220 -17.49 4.05 6.94
C GLY A 220 -16.27 4.24 6.04
N HIS A 221 -16.37 3.95 4.74
CA HIS A 221 -15.26 4.01 3.77
C HIS A 221 -15.69 4.72 2.46
N ASP A 222 -16.44 5.82 2.58
CA ASP A 222 -17.12 6.44 1.44
C ASP A 222 -16.20 6.95 0.33
N GLN A 223 -14.95 7.29 0.67
CA GLN A 223 -13.93 7.76 -0.28
C GLN A 223 -13.06 6.62 -0.86
N SER A 224 -13.41 5.36 -0.61
CA SER A 224 -12.63 4.23 -1.12
C SER A 224 -13.02 3.86 -2.55
N GLN A 225 -12.02 3.47 -3.34
CA GLN A 225 -12.23 2.77 -4.60
C GLN A 225 -12.88 1.41 -4.33
N ARG A 226 -14.01 1.16 -4.99
CA ARG A 226 -14.83 -0.04 -4.81
C ARG A 226 -14.63 -0.96 -6.00
N LEU A 227 -14.27 -2.21 -5.74
CA LEU A 227 -14.12 -3.26 -6.75
C LEU A 227 -15.05 -4.42 -6.40
N LEU A 228 -15.82 -4.92 -7.36
CA LEU A 228 -16.62 -6.13 -7.26
C LEU A 228 -15.98 -7.21 -8.16
N LEU A 229 -15.36 -8.20 -7.53
CA LEU A 229 -14.80 -9.38 -8.19
C LEU A 229 -15.86 -10.49 -8.23
N VAL A 230 -16.41 -10.75 -9.42
CA VAL A 230 -17.46 -11.75 -9.64
C VAL A 230 -16.86 -13.01 -10.24
N ILE A 231 -17.04 -14.15 -9.56
CA ILE A 231 -16.50 -15.44 -9.96
C ILE A 231 -17.59 -16.28 -10.63
N GLY A 232 -17.33 -16.76 -11.85
CA GLY A 232 -18.15 -17.75 -12.55
C GLY A 232 -19.47 -17.23 -13.13
N LEU A 233 -19.64 -15.90 -13.28
CA LEU A 233 -20.90 -15.32 -13.79
C LEU A 233 -21.30 -15.87 -15.16
N GLU A 234 -20.38 -15.84 -16.12
CA GLU A 234 -20.64 -16.30 -17.49
C GLU A 234 -20.98 -17.80 -17.55
N ALA A 235 -20.36 -18.61 -16.68
CA ALA A 235 -20.68 -20.03 -16.59
C ALA A 235 -22.10 -20.23 -16.06
N HIS A 236 -22.49 -19.45 -15.05
CA HIS A 236 -23.82 -19.51 -14.44
C HIS A 236 -24.92 -19.05 -15.41
N LEU A 237 -24.74 -17.91 -16.08
CA LEU A 237 -25.69 -17.41 -17.09
C LEU A 237 -25.85 -18.39 -18.26
N ARG A 238 -24.74 -18.98 -18.74
CA ARG A 238 -24.79 -20.04 -19.76
C ARG A 238 -25.54 -21.28 -19.27
N HIS A 239 -25.37 -21.67 -18.00
CA HIS A 239 -26.10 -22.81 -17.43
C HIS A 239 -27.62 -22.57 -17.45
N LEU A 240 -28.06 -21.40 -17.00
CA LEU A 240 -29.48 -21.01 -17.01
C LEU A 240 -30.05 -20.98 -18.42
N ARG A 241 -29.32 -20.39 -19.38
CA ARG A 241 -29.73 -20.38 -20.79
C ARG A 241 -29.86 -21.80 -21.35
N ASN A 242 -28.89 -22.68 -21.06
CA ASN A 242 -28.94 -24.07 -21.50
C ASN A 242 -30.10 -24.84 -20.86
N GLN A 243 -30.44 -24.55 -19.60
CA GLN A 243 -31.59 -25.13 -18.92
C GLN A 243 -32.90 -24.69 -19.58
N ALA A 244 -33.06 -23.39 -19.86
CA ALA A 244 -34.22 -22.84 -20.56
C ALA A 244 -34.37 -23.45 -21.97
N ASN A 245 -33.27 -23.57 -22.72
CA ASN A 245 -33.26 -24.20 -24.04
C ASN A 245 -33.66 -25.68 -24.00
N ARG A 246 -33.21 -26.42 -22.97
CA ARG A 246 -33.59 -27.83 -22.78
C ARG A 246 -35.07 -27.97 -22.45
N ALA A 247 -35.59 -27.12 -21.57
CA ALA A 247 -37.01 -27.10 -21.20
C ALA A 247 -37.89 -26.78 -22.42
N PHE A 248 -37.48 -25.79 -23.21
CA PHE A 248 -38.15 -25.45 -24.47
C PHE A 248 -38.15 -26.60 -25.48
N ALA A 249 -36.99 -27.21 -25.73
CA ALA A 249 -36.88 -28.34 -26.66
C ALA A 249 -37.71 -29.55 -26.19
N ALA A 250 -37.80 -29.79 -24.88
CA ALA A 250 -38.67 -30.82 -24.31
C ALA A 250 -40.15 -30.50 -24.55
N GLY A 251 -40.58 -29.25 -24.33
CA GLY A 251 -41.95 -28.80 -24.59
C GLY A 251 -42.32 -28.91 -26.07
N VAL A 252 -41.44 -28.51 -27.00
CA VAL A 252 -41.64 -28.67 -28.45
C VAL A 252 -41.80 -30.13 -28.83
N ARG A 253 -40.96 -31.03 -28.29
CA ARG A 253 -41.07 -32.48 -28.56
C ARG A 253 -42.40 -33.07 -28.05
N GLN A 254 -42.84 -32.68 -26.85
CA GLN A 254 -44.13 -33.12 -26.30
C GLN A 254 -45.32 -32.59 -27.13
N HIS A 255 -45.22 -31.37 -27.64
CA HIS A 255 -46.23 -30.79 -28.53
C HIS A 255 -46.31 -31.54 -29.88
N ILE A 256 -45.16 -31.84 -30.50
CA ILE A 256 -45.10 -32.62 -31.75
C ILE A 256 -45.67 -34.04 -31.55
N GLN A 257 -45.48 -34.64 -30.38
CA GLN A 257 -46.00 -35.97 -30.05
C GLN A 257 -47.48 -35.97 -29.64
N GLY A 258 -48.17 -34.83 -29.66
CA GLY A 258 -49.59 -34.71 -29.32
C GLY A 258 -49.90 -34.96 -27.84
N GLN A 259 -48.88 -35.00 -26.98
CA GLN A 259 -48.99 -35.31 -25.54
C GLN A 259 -48.87 -34.08 -24.64
N GLY A 260 -48.71 -32.87 -25.20
CA GLY A 260 -48.53 -31.63 -24.46
C GLY A 260 -49.72 -30.66 -24.57
N PRO A 261 -50.05 -29.90 -23.51
CA PRO A 261 -51.04 -28.83 -23.60
C PRO A 261 -50.61 -27.78 -24.66
N VAL A 262 -51.58 -27.16 -25.34
CA VAL A 262 -51.38 -26.12 -26.39
C VAL A 262 -50.82 -24.80 -25.82
N ALA A 263 -50.39 -24.79 -24.55
CA ALA A 263 -49.84 -23.61 -23.90
C ALA A 263 -48.58 -23.12 -24.62
N SER A 264 -48.55 -21.82 -24.92
CA SER A 264 -47.56 -21.14 -25.74
C SER A 264 -46.12 -21.57 -25.42
N VAL A 265 -45.51 -22.26 -26.38
CA VAL A 265 -44.08 -22.55 -26.40
C VAL A 265 -43.32 -21.21 -26.35
N THR A 266 -42.86 -20.84 -25.16
CA THR A 266 -42.23 -19.54 -24.91
C THR A 266 -40.76 -19.61 -25.30
N ILE A 267 -40.35 -18.79 -26.26
CA ILE A 267 -38.96 -18.75 -26.75
C ILE A 267 -38.03 -18.41 -25.58
N PRO A 268 -36.95 -19.19 -25.33
CA PRO A 268 -35.95 -18.87 -24.33
C PRO A 268 -35.35 -17.49 -24.63
N SER A 269 -35.63 -16.54 -23.75
CA SER A 269 -35.11 -15.17 -23.83
C SER A 269 -33.84 -15.06 -22.99
N ASP A 270 -32.85 -14.29 -23.47
CA ASP A 270 -31.62 -13.98 -22.72
C ASP A 270 -31.84 -12.87 -21.66
N LEU A 271 -33.10 -12.69 -21.20
CA LEU A 271 -33.53 -11.63 -20.31
C LEU A 271 -32.71 -11.57 -19.01
N ALA A 272 -32.30 -12.73 -18.47
CA ALA A 272 -31.48 -12.78 -17.27
C ALA A 272 -30.09 -12.15 -17.48
N SER A 273 -29.45 -12.47 -18.61
CA SER A 273 -28.16 -11.88 -18.99
C SER A 273 -28.29 -10.38 -19.18
N GLU A 274 -29.28 -9.92 -19.95
CA GLU A 274 -29.51 -8.49 -20.19
C GLU A 274 -29.77 -7.70 -18.90
N LYS A 275 -30.57 -8.27 -17.98
CA LYS A 275 -30.85 -7.67 -16.67
C LYS A 275 -29.58 -7.54 -15.83
N VAL A 276 -28.77 -8.60 -15.76
CA VAL A 276 -27.51 -8.58 -15.01
C VAL A 276 -26.53 -7.60 -15.61
N GLU A 277 -26.32 -7.60 -16.92
CA GLU A 277 -25.44 -6.64 -17.60
C GLU A 277 -25.85 -5.19 -17.33
N ARG A 278 -27.15 -4.89 -17.46
CA ARG A 278 -27.69 -3.56 -17.15
C ARG A 278 -27.44 -3.17 -15.70
N ALA A 279 -27.67 -4.08 -14.75
CA ALA A 279 -27.46 -3.81 -13.33
C ALA A 279 -25.98 -3.57 -13.01
N LEU A 280 -25.06 -4.36 -13.59
CA LEU A 280 -23.62 -4.17 -13.42
C LEU A 280 -23.13 -2.85 -14.03
N LEU A 281 -23.66 -2.45 -15.18
CA LEU A 281 -23.36 -1.15 -15.79
C LEU A 281 -23.85 0.02 -14.92
N LEU A 282 -25.08 -0.07 -14.41
CA LEU A 282 -25.62 0.92 -13.48
C LEU A 282 -24.76 1.01 -12.22
N LEU A 283 -24.27 -0.12 -11.71
CA LEU A 283 -23.37 -0.17 -10.57
C LEU A 283 -22.05 0.58 -10.84
N GLN A 284 -21.46 0.42 -12.03
CA GLN A 284 -20.25 1.14 -12.42
C GLN A 284 -20.47 2.66 -12.50
N ILE A 285 -21.58 3.08 -13.11
CA ILE A 285 -21.86 4.49 -13.37
C ILE A 285 -22.32 5.21 -12.10
N GLN A 286 -23.36 4.70 -11.44
CA GLN A 286 -24.02 5.37 -10.33
C GLN A 286 -23.26 5.21 -9.01
N HIS A 287 -22.67 4.03 -8.78
CA HIS A 287 -22.03 3.70 -7.51
C HIS A 287 -20.49 3.69 -7.57
N ARG A 288 -19.90 4.06 -8.72
CA ARG A 288 -18.45 4.11 -8.97
C ARG A 288 -17.74 2.79 -8.61
N CYS A 289 -18.44 1.67 -8.72
CA CYS A 289 -17.93 0.35 -8.37
C CYS A 289 -17.41 -0.36 -9.61
N HIS A 290 -16.12 -0.64 -9.65
CA HIS A 290 -15.48 -1.32 -10.77
C HIS A 290 -15.79 -2.81 -10.72
N VAL A 291 -16.27 -3.38 -11.83
CA VAL A 291 -16.62 -4.80 -11.89
C VAL A 291 -15.50 -5.56 -12.58
N VAL A 292 -14.98 -6.59 -11.92
CA VAL A 292 -13.98 -7.51 -12.43
C VAL A 292 -14.63 -8.88 -12.51
N ARG A 293 -14.57 -9.53 -13.68
CA ARG A 293 -15.11 -10.87 -13.87
C ARG A 293 -13.96 -11.86 -13.91
N ALA A 294 -14.08 -12.92 -13.12
CA ALA A 294 -13.20 -14.08 -13.16
C ALA A 294 -14.02 -15.31 -13.55
N ALA A 295 -13.55 -16.09 -14.51
CA ALA A 295 -14.19 -17.33 -14.92
C ALA A 295 -14.07 -18.41 -13.84
N THR A 296 -12.91 -18.47 -13.17
CA THR A 296 -12.57 -19.50 -12.19
C THR A 296 -11.99 -18.89 -10.90
N PRO A 297 -11.99 -19.61 -9.76
CA PRO A 297 -11.37 -19.11 -8.53
C PRO A 297 -9.85 -18.92 -8.66
N GLU A 298 -9.17 -19.66 -9.54
CA GLU A 298 -7.75 -19.48 -9.82
C GLU A 298 -7.49 -18.14 -10.51
N GLU A 299 -8.34 -17.74 -11.46
CA GLU A 299 -8.28 -16.41 -12.06
C GLU A 299 -8.59 -15.31 -11.03
N ALA A 300 -9.47 -15.58 -10.06
CA ALA A 300 -9.71 -14.66 -8.96
C ALA A 300 -8.45 -14.41 -8.11
N VAL A 301 -7.58 -15.42 -7.94
CA VAL A 301 -6.27 -15.26 -7.29
C VAL A 301 -5.36 -14.33 -8.10
N GLU A 302 -5.31 -14.47 -9.42
CA GLU A 302 -4.55 -13.57 -10.29
C GLU A 302 -5.01 -12.11 -10.13
N TRP A 303 -6.33 -11.90 -10.11
CA TRP A 303 -6.91 -10.58 -9.92
C TRP A 303 -6.61 -9.99 -8.54
N LEU A 304 -6.78 -10.77 -7.46
CA LEU A 304 -6.46 -10.32 -6.11
C LEU A 304 -4.98 -9.97 -5.96
N TYR A 305 -4.08 -10.77 -6.54
CA TYR A 305 -2.65 -10.47 -6.56
C TYR A 305 -2.35 -9.19 -7.36
N ALA A 306 -2.92 -9.04 -8.55
CA ALA A 306 -2.73 -7.84 -9.39
C ALA A 306 -3.23 -6.57 -8.69
N ILE A 307 -4.41 -6.62 -8.08
CA ILE A 307 -4.97 -5.51 -7.30
C ILE A 307 -4.07 -5.18 -6.11
N SER A 308 -3.60 -6.19 -5.37
CA SER A 308 -2.67 -5.99 -4.25
C SER A 308 -1.38 -5.29 -4.69
N SER A 309 -0.81 -5.72 -5.83
CA SER A 309 0.35 -5.09 -6.45
C SER A 309 0.07 -3.62 -6.79
N ASP A 310 -1.06 -3.32 -7.41
CA ASP A 310 -1.40 -1.96 -7.81
C ASP A 310 -1.66 -1.04 -6.62
N VAL A 311 -2.35 -1.53 -5.57
CA VAL A 311 -2.52 -0.83 -4.30
C VAL A 311 -1.16 -0.55 -3.68
N SER A 312 -0.26 -1.53 -3.64
CA SER A 312 1.09 -1.36 -3.07
C SER A 312 1.88 -0.25 -3.76
N PHE A 313 1.73 -0.10 -5.08
CA PHE A 313 2.55 0.80 -5.89
C PHE A 313 1.98 2.23 -6.00
N ARG A 314 0.67 2.40 -5.79
CA ARG A 314 -0.06 3.66 -6.01
C ARG A 314 0.56 4.88 -5.32
N PRO A 315 0.90 4.87 -4.02
CA PRO A 315 1.46 6.06 -3.37
C PRO A 315 2.78 6.51 -4.02
N TYR A 316 3.63 5.55 -4.41
CA TYR A 316 4.93 5.83 -5.00
C TYR A 316 4.85 6.40 -6.42
N LYS A 317 3.81 6.08 -7.21
CA LYS A 317 3.54 6.73 -8.51
C LYS A 317 3.19 8.20 -8.35
N LEU A 318 2.31 8.53 -7.40
CA LEU A 318 1.89 9.90 -7.15
C LEU A 318 3.08 10.79 -6.76
N LEU A 319 3.99 10.25 -5.97
CA LEU A 319 5.21 10.93 -5.54
C LEU A 319 6.24 11.14 -6.67
N GLN A 320 6.32 10.22 -7.63
CA GLN A 320 7.15 10.38 -8.84
C GLN A 320 6.56 11.41 -9.82
N SER A 321 5.24 11.55 -9.86
CA SER A 321 4.55 12.50 -10.74
C SER A 321 4.55 13.94 -10.21
N ALA A 322 4.75 14.13 -8.91
CA ALA A 322 5.07 15.46 -8.39
C ALA A 322 6.40 15.90 -9.03
N PRO A 323 6.54 17.17 -9.46
CA PRO A 323 7.78 17.67 -10.03
C PRO A 323 8.86 17.67 -8.93
N MET A 324 9.49 16.52 -8.72
CA MET A 324 10.78 16.45 -8.09
C MET A 324 11.67 17.32 -8.95
N ALA A 325 12.17 18.43 -8.38
CA ALA A 325 13.28 19.15 -8.94
C ALA A 325 14.32 18.08 -9.30
N ARG A 326 14.50 17.84 -10.60
CA ARG A 326 15.36 16.76 -11.09
C ARG A 326 16.73 17.05 -10.48
N ARG A 327 17.12 16.26 -9.49
CA ARG A 327 18.48 16.33 -8.96
C ARG A 327 19.37 15.95 -10.12
N SER A 328 20.02 16.94 -10.74
CA SER A 328 21.05 16.71 -11.74
C SER A 328 22.09 15.80 -11.11
N THR A 329 22.16 14.55 -11.54
CA THR A 329 23.17 13.57 -11.10
C THR A 329 24.51 13.79 -11.79
N LYS A 330 24.74 14.98 -12.33
CA LYS A 330 26.05 15.44 -12.78
C LYS A 330 26.26 16.83 -12.20
N THR A 331 26.99 16.91 -11.09
CA THR A 331 27.81 18.09 -10.80
C THR A 331 28.85 18.19 -11.91
N SER A 332 28.43 18.70 -13.06
CA SER A 332 29.34 19.35 -14.00
C SER A 332 29.98 20.49 -13.22
N ALA A 333 31.32 20.56 -13.23
CA ALA A 333 32.04 21.67 -12.63
C ALA A 333 31.79 22.99 -13.39
N ASP A 334 31.17 22.92 -14.57
CA ASP A 334 30.92 24.08 -15.41
C ASP A 334 29.53 24.67 -15.17
N SER A 335 29.52 25.77 -14.40
CA SER A 335 28.34 26.60 -14.14
C SER A 335 27.58 27.02 -15.40
N LYS A 336 28.25 27.12 -16.55
CA LYS A 336 27.67 27.50 -17.83
C LYS A 336 26.75 26.43 -18.43
N GLU A 337 27.12 25.15 -18.27
CA GLU A 337 26.30 24.02 -18.72
C GLU A 337 25.02 23.88 -17.88
N ILE A 338 25.15 24.09 -16.56
CA ILE A 338 24.02 24.11 -15.63
C ILE A 338 23.07 25.26 -16.00
N TYR A 339 23.61 26.47 -16.24
CA TYR A 339 22.82 27.63 -16.66
C TYR A 339 22.10 27.41 -17.98
N ARG A 340 22.76 26.80 -18.97
CA ARG A 340 22.16 26.45 -20.26
C ARG A 340 21.03 25.44 -20.11
N ALA A 341 21.25 24.38 -19.33
CA ALA A 341 20.21 23.37 -19.06
C ALA A 341 18.99 23.98 -18.35
N MET A 342 19.19 24.91 -17.42
CA MET A 342 18.10 25.64 -16.75
C MET A 342 17.29 26.49 -17.73
N LEU A 343 17.94 27.16 -18.69
CA LEU A 343 17.23 27.96 -19.71
C LEU A 343 16.49 27.10 -20.73
N GLU A 344 17.00 25.92 -21.05
CA GLU A 344 16.35 24.95 -21.95
C GLU A 344 15.11 24.30 -21.32
N GLU A 345 15.01 24.27 -19.98
CA GLU A 345 13.85 23.73 -19.26
C GLU A 345 12.64 24.69 -19.23
N ILE A 346 12.85 25.97 -19.57
CA ILE A 346 11.75 26.94 -19.69
C ILE A 346 10.99 26.68 -20.98
N VAL A 347 9.81 26.06 -20.86
CA VAL A 347 8.89 25.83 -21.99
C VAL A 347 8.54 27.16 -22.63
N ARG A 348 8.94 27.35 -23.90
CA ARG A 348 8.50 28.51 -24.69
C ARG A 348 6.98 28.41 -24.85
N ARG A 349 6.23 29.33 -24.23
CA ARG A 349 4.84 29.58 -24.61
C ARG A 349 4.84 29.93 -26.09
N LYS A 350 4.20 29.10 -26.91
CA LYS A 350 3.75 29.54 -28.22
C LYS A 350 2.52 30.40 -27.97
N ASP A 351 2.62 31.67 -28.35
CA ASP A 351 1.49 32.60 -28.41
C ASP A 351 0.46 32.17 -29.46
#